data_AF-A0A5B0V9C2-F1
#
_entry.id   AF-A0A5B0V9C2-F1
#
_cell.length_a   1.000
_cell.length_b   1.000
_cell.length_c   1.000
_cell.angle_alpha   90.00
_cell.angle_beta   90.00
_cell.angle_gamma   90.00
#
_symmetry.space_group_name_H-M   'P 1'
#
loop_
_entity.id
_entity.type
_entity.pdbx_description
1 polymer ?
#
loop_
_entity_poly.entity_id
_entity_poly.type
_entity_poly.pdbx_seq_one_letter_code
_entity_poly.pdbx_strand_id
1 'polypeptide(L)'
;MAKKAKPSVDKIVKKVNKEIEKTSSQIESLISDALKQFDSLQHQIQDPVKKLLKDFDELREREMKRFNDEFERRLKEFQDLQNGVLERLGVSPKDLPAPEVEPKAAKPAAKKAPAKKAPVKKPAAKPAAKPAAKKKAPAAPKKLDKGNLTLVKGIGPATAKKMKEAGITSIDQIANPSAADQEKLKAFSKVKGSDQFSAEAKKLL
;
A
#
# COMPACT_ATOMS: atom_id res chain seq x y z
N MET A 1 76.62 3.20 22.18
CA MET A 1 75.63 4.08 22.84
C MET A 1 74.47 4.39 21.89
N ALA A 2 73.44 3.54 21.86
CA ALA A 2 72.26 3.75 20.99
C ALA A 2 71.20 4.57 21.73
N LYS A 3 71.20 5.89 21.54
CA LYS A 3 70.08 6.75 21.98
C LYS A 3 68.87 6.50 21.06
N LYS A 4 68.07 5.48 21.36
CA LYS A 4 66.71 5.37 20.83
C LYS A 4 65.87 6.48 21.48
N ALA A 5 65.77 7.62 20.81
CA ALA A 5 64.81 8.66 21.15
C ALA A 5 63.40 8.07 21.01
N LYS A 6 62.77 7.75 22.16
CA LYS A 6 61.34 7.43 22.21
C LYS A 6 60.59 8.62 21.61
N PRO A 7 59.68 8.43 20.63
CA PRO A 7 58.91 9.54 20.08
C PRO A 7 58.16 10.20 21.24
N SER A 8 58.36 11.50 21.42
CA SER A 8 57.71 12.28 22.48
C SER A 8 56.20 12.15 22.36
N VAL A 9 55.53 12.01 23.51
CA VAL A 9 54.06 11.84 23.62
C VAL A 9 53.31 12.89 22.80
N ASP A 10 53.80 14.14 22.75
CA ASP A 10 53.32 15.21 21.88
C ASP A 10 53.22 14.86 20.39
N LYS A 11 54.20 14.13 19.83
CA LYS A 11 54.17 13.70 18.43
C LYS A 11 53.11 12.64 18.19
N ILE A 12 52.85 11.79 19.18
CA ILE A 12 51.83 10.74 19.11
C ILE A 12 50.45 11.40 19.18
N VAL A 13 50.23 12.31 20.13
CA VAL A 13 48.98 13.08 20.27
C VAL A 13 48.68 13.89 19.01
N LYS A 14 49.67 14.57 18.42
CA LYS A 14 49.49 15.28 17.15
C LYS A 14 49.12 14.37 15.98
N LYS A 15 49.71 13.18 15.90
CA LYS A 15 49.35 12.20 14.85
C LYS A 15 47.93 11.67 15.04
N VAL A 16 47.56 11.33 16.28
CA VAL A 16 46.22 10.84 16.60
C VAL A 16 45.17 11.91 16.31
N ASN A 17 45.38 13.17 16.73
CA ASN A 17 44.44 14.25 16.37
C ASN A 17 44.32 14.44 14.85
N LYS A 18 45.44 14.36 14.12
CA LYS A 18 45.44 14.49 12.67
C LYS A 18 44.71 13.33 11.96
N GLU A 19 44.80 12.12 12.51
CA GLU A 19 44.05 10.96 12.02
C GLU A 19 42.57 11.05 12.40
N ILE A 20 42.24 11.54 13.59
CA ILE A 20 40.86 11.80 14.01
C ILE A 20 40.21 12.86 13.10
N GLU A 21 40.90 13.98 12.83
CA GLU A 21 40.39 15.01 11.92
C GLU A 21 40.17 14.46 10.49
N LYS A 22 41.15 13.72 9.95
CA LYS A 22 40.99 13.09 8.63
C LYS A 22 39.84 12.11 8.57
N THR A 23 39.70 11.29 9.62
CA THR A 23 38.61 10.31 9.71
C THR A 23 37.27 11.04 9.86
N SER A 24 37.21 12.12 10.63
CA SER A 24 36.03 12.97 10.77
C SER A 24 35.62 13.59 9.44
N SER A 25 36.55 14.17 8.69
CA SER A 25 36.27 14.74 7.37
C SER A 25 35.78 13.68 6.37
N GLN A 26 36.34 12.46 6.42
CA GLN A 26 35.87 11.35 5.60
C GLN A 26 34.47 10.88 5.99
N ILE A 27 34.15 10.86 7.28
CA ILE A 27 32.80 10.53 7.78
C ILE A 27 31.81 11.61 7.35
N GLU A 28 32.16 12.90 7.45
CA GLU A 28 31.33 14.02 7.02
C GLU A 28 31.06 14.00 5.51
N SER A 29 32.06 13.65 4.69
CA SER A 29 31.86 13.51 3.25
C SER A 29 30.95 12.33 2.92
N LEU A 30 31.14 11.19 3.58
CA LEU A 30 30.28 10.00 3.42
C LEU A 30 28.83 10.29 3.82
N ILE A 31 28.62 11.03 4.91
CA ILE A 31 27.29 11.45 5.35
C ILE A 31 26.67 12.41 4.34
N SER A 32 27.44 13.37 3.83
CA SER A 32 26.95 14.34 2.84
C SER A 32 26.55 13.66 1.53
N ASP A 33 27.34 12.67 1.08
CA ASP A 33 27.04 11.90 -0.12
C ASP A 33 25.83 10.97 0.10
N ALA A 34 25.71 10.35 1.28
CA ALA A 34 24.55 9.55 1.64
C ALA A 34 23.25 10.39 1.71
N LEU A 35 23.32 11.63 2.22
CA LEU A 35 22.18 12.54 2.24
C LEU A 35 21.77 12.96 0.82
N LYS A 36 22.73 13.28 -0.06
CA LYS A 36 22.44 13.55 -1.48
C LYS A 36 21.83 12.36 -2.20
N GLN A 37 22.36 11.15 -1.94
CA GLN A 37 21.79 9.92 -2.49
C GLN A 37 20.36 9.69 -1.99
N PHE A 38 20.10 9.97 -0.71
CA PHE A 38 18.76 9.87 -0.15
C PHE A 38 17.80 10.87 -0.79
N ASP A 39 18.19 12.13 -0.99
CA ASP A 39 17.36 13.13 -1.67
C ASP A 39 17.08 12.73 -3.14
N SER A 40 18.10 12.24 -3.85
CA SER A 40 17.93 11.72 -5.20
C SER A 40 16.94 10.55 -5.25
N LEU A 41 17.06 9.60 -4.31
CA LEU A 41 16.15 8.47 -4.18
C LEU A 41 14.73 8.92 -3.82
N GLN A 42 14.61 9.90 -2.92
CA GLN A 42 13.32 10.46 -2.51
C GLN A 42 12.60 11.07 -3.70
N HIS A 43 13.29 11.84 -4.54
CA HIS A 43 12.71 12.38 -5.78
C HIS A 43 12.31 11.27 -6.74
N GLN A 44 13.17 10.28 -6.92
CA GLN A 44 12.92 9.15 -7.82
C GLN A 44 11.76 8.26 -7.37
N ILE A 45 11.42 8.25 -6.07
CA ILE A 45 10.28 7.51 -5.51
C ILE A 45 9.02 8.37 -5.49
N GLN A 46 9.12 9.65 -5.16
CA GLN A 46 7.97 10.54 -5.03
C GLN A 46 7.21 10.73 -6.35
N ASP A 47 7.91 10.87 -7.47
CA ASP A 47 7.26 11.07 -8.77
C ASP A 47 6.45 9.85 -9.23
N PRO A 48 6.96 8.60 -9.17
CA PRO A 48 6.15 7.42 -9.44
C PRO A 48 5.00 7.27 -8.46
N VAL A 49 5.19 7.55 -7.16
CA VAL A 49 4.10 7.44 -6.18
C VAL A 49 2.99 8.47 -6.49
N LYS A 50 3.35 9.72 -6.79
CA LYS A 50 2.37 10.74 -7.21
C LYS A 50 1.65 10.35 -8.50
N LYS A 51 2.37 9.77 -9.46
CA LYS A 51 1.79 9.27 -10.70
C LYS A 51 0.80 8.12 -10.43
N LEU A 52 1.18 7.14 -9.60
CA LEU A 52 0.30 6.04 -9.20
C LEU A 52 -0.95 6.53 -8.48
N LEU A 53 -0.82 7.53 -7.59
CA LEU A 53 -1.97 8.14 -6.93
C LEU A 53 -2.91 8.79 -7.95
N LYS A 54 -2.36 9.49 -8.94
CA LYS A 54 -3.15 10.12 -9.99
C LYS A 54 -3.84 9.10 -10.89
N ASP A 55 -3.11 8.09 -11.34
CA ASP A 55 -3.66 6.98 -12.15
C ASP A 55 -4.76 6.24 -11.37
N PHE A 56 -4.58 6.08 -10.05
CA PHE A 56 -5.59 5.47 -9.17
C PHE A 56 -6.81 6.36 -8.98
N ASP A 57 -6.64 7.67 -8.82
CA ASP A 57 -7.77 8.60 -8.74
C ASP A 57 -8.54 8.67 -10.07
N GLU A 58 -7.85 8.68 -11.22
CA GLU A 58 -8.49 8.60 -12.54
C GLU A 58 -9.25 7.28 -12.74
N LEU A 59 -8.66 6.15 -12.30
CA LEU A 59 -9.33 4.85 -12.35
C LEU A 59 -10.57 4.84 -11.45
N ARG A 60 -10.46 5.36 -10.22
CA ARG A 60 -11.58 5.48 -9.29
C ARG A 60 -12.68 6.35 -9.88
N GLU A 61 -12.38 7.50 -10.47
CA GLU A 61 -13.40 8.35 -11.10
C GLU A 61 -14.11 7.62 -12.24
N ARG A 62 -13.35 6.88 -13.06
CA ARG A 62 -13.91 6.08 -14.16
C ARG A 62 -14.80 4.94 -13.66
N GLU A 63 -14.38 4.25 -12.62
CA GLU A 63 -15.16 3.19 -11.98
C GLU A 63 -16.41 3.75 -11.30
N MET A 64 -16.30 4.87 -10.57
CA MET A 64 -17.45 5.53 -9.96
C MET A 64 -18.44 6.03 -11.00
N LYS A 65 -17.96 6.56 -12.12
CA LYS A 65 -18.83 6.97 -13.24
C LYS A 65 -19.54 5.77 -13.86
N ARG A 66 -18.81 4.71 -14.21
CA ARG A 66 -19.41 3.47 -14.74
C ARG A 66 -20.38 2.83 -13.77
N PHE A 67 -20.06 2.84 -12.49
CA PHE A 67 -20.94 2.33 -11.45
C PHE A 67 -22.22 3.15 -11.35
N ASN A 68 -22.13 4.48 -11.39
CA ASN A 68 -23.31 5.34 -11.43
C ASN A 68 -24.15 5.10 -12.71
N ASP A 69 -23.50 5.00 -13.87
CA ASP A 69 -24.19 4.73 -15.14
C ASP A 69 -24.89 3.36 -15.13
N GLU A 70 -24.23 2.32 -14.59
CA GLU A 70 -24.81 0.99 -14.41
C GLU A 70 -25.91 0.99 -13.35
N PHE A 71 -25.76 1.74 -12.27
CA PHE A 71 -26.75 1.87 -11.21
C PHE A 71 -28.02 2.56 -11.72
N GLU A 72 -27.90 3.65 -12.46
CA GLU A 72 -29.02 4.32 -13.12
C GLU A 72 -29.70 3.39 -14.15
N ARG A 73 -28.91 2.67 -14.96
CA ARG A 73 -29.45 1.69 -15.92
C ARG A 73 -30.21 0.57 -15.20
N ARG A 74 -29.68 0.04 -14.10
CA ARG A 74 -30.34 -0.98 -13.26
C ARG A 74 -31.61 -0.46 -12.60
N LEU A 75 -31.60 0.78 -12.11
CA LEU A 75 -32.80 1.41 -11.57
C LEU A 75 -33.89 1.56 -12.63
N LYS A 76 -33.52 1.95 -13.86
CA LYS A 76 -34.45 2.06 -14.97
C LYS A 76 -35.01 0.70 -15.38
N GLU A 77 -34.15 -0.30 -15.55
CA GLU A 77 -34.56 -1.69 -15.80
C GLU A 77 -35.51 -2.21 -14.71
N PHE A 78 -35.24 -1.88 -13.45
CA PHE A 78 -36.09 -2.25 -12.33
C PHE A 78 -37.46 -1.56 -12.38
N GLN A 79 -37.51 -0.25 -12.66
CA GLN A 79 -38.78 0.46 -12.83
C GLN A 79 -39.59 -0.07 -14.02
N ASP A 80 -38.94 -0.38 -15.14
CA ASP A 80 -39.59 -0.96 -16.31
C ASP A 80 -40.15 -2.37 -16.00
N LEU A 81 -39.40 -3.19 -15.25
CA LEU A 81 -39.87 -4.49 -14.77
C LEU A 81 -41.05 -4.34 -13.79
N GLN A 82 -40.96 -3.39 -12.87
CA GLN A 82 -42.03 -3.10 -11.92
C GLN A 82 -43.30 -2.69 -12.68
N ASN A 83 -43.20 -1.80 -13.66
CA ASN A 83 -44.32 -1.36 -14.49
C ASN A 83 -44.90 -2.51 -15.32
N GLY A 84 -44.06 -3.36 -15.93
CA GLY A 84 -44.52 -4.53 -16.68
C GLY A 84 -45.20 -5.59 -15.81
N VAL A 85 -44.75 -5.76 -14.56
CA VAL A 85 -45.44 -6.60 -13.57
C VAL A 85 -46.77 -5.99 -13.17
N LEU A 86 -46.81 -4.68 -12.92
CA LEU A 86 -48.06 -3.96 -12.61
C LEU A 86 -49.09 -4.03 -13.74
N GLU A 87 -48.65 -3.84 -14.98
CA GLU A 87 -49.48 -3.91 -16.18
C GLU A 87 -50.06 -5.32 -16.35
N ARG A 88 -49.24 -6.36 -16.11
CA ARG A 88 -49.68 -7.75 -16.13
C ARG A 88 -50.62 -8.10 -14.97
N LEU A 89 -50.52 -7.37 -13.85
CA LEU A 89 -51.40 -7.51 -12.68
C LEU A 89 -52.68 -6.65 -12.79
N GLY A 90 -52.81 -5.82 -13.83
CA GLY A 90 -53.98 -4.96 -14.05
C GLY A 90 -54.10 -3.79 -13.06
N VAL A 91 -53.02 -3.43 -12.35
CA VAL A 91 -53.01 -2.34 -11.37
C VAL A 91 -52.43 -1.10 -12.04
N SER A 92 -53.18 0.00 -12.09
CA SER A 92 -52.73 1.25 -12.70
C SER A 92 -51.68 1.96 -11.82
N PRO A 93 -50.60 2.52 -12.41
CA PRO A 93 -49.52 3.18 -11.65
C PRO A 93 -49.94 4.47 -10.91
N LYS A 94 -51.20 4.89 -11.05
CA LYS A 94 -51.78 6.02 -10.31
C LYS A 94 -52.15 5.70 -8.85
N ASP A 95 -52.25 4.42 -8.50
CA ASP A 95 -52.62 3.96 -7.14
C ASP A 95 -51.43 3.44 -6.30
N LEU A 96 -50.21 3.45 -6.85
CA LEU A 96 -49.00 3.22 -6.07
C LEU A 96 -48.32 4.55 -5.72
N PRO A 97 -47.84 4.74 -4.49
CA PRO A 97 -47.01 5.91 -4.17
C PRO A 97 -45.77 5.87 -5.07
N ALA A 98 -45.53 6.96 -5.80
CA ALA A 98 -44.34 7.10 -6.64
C ALA A 98 -43.09 6.80 -5.80
N PRO A 99 -42.15 5.96 -6.28
CA PRO A 99 -40.85 5.86 -5.62
C PRO A 99 -40.13 7.20 -5.82
N GLU A 100 -40.12 8.00 -4.76
CA GLU A 100 -39.36 9.24 -4.66
C GLU A 100 -37.87 8.90 -4.65
N VAL A 101 -37.31 8.69 -5.84
CA VAL A 101 -35.87 8.75 -6.08
C VAL A 101 -35.59 10.04 -6.84
N GLU A 102 -35.56 11.15 -6.10
CA GLU A 102 -34.94 12.39 -6.56
C GLU A 102 -33.46 12.10 -6.89
N PRO A 103 -32.98 12.36 -8.12
CA PRO A 103 -31.55 12.40 -8.38
C PRO A 103 -31.04 13.72 -7.83
N LYS A 104 -30.65 13.76 -6.55
CA LYS A 104 -29.84 14.87 -6.03
C LYS A 104 -28.43 14.79 -6.62
N ALA A 105 -28.32 15.31 -7.84
CA ALA A 105 -27.09 15.85 -8.39
C ALA A 105 -26.62 16.99 -7.46
N ALA A 106 -25.70 16.68 -6.56
CA ALA A 106 -25.03 17.67 -5.73
C ALA A 106 -24.06 18.50 -6.60
N LYS A 107 -24.56 19.58 -7.19
CA LYS A 107 -23.76 20.65 -7.77
C LYS A 107 -23.37 21.63 -6.65
N PRO A 108 -22.08 21.89 -6.37
CA PRO A 108 -21.71 22.81 -5.29
C PRO A 108 -21.83 24.26 -5.76
N ALA A 109 -22.91 24.93 -5.37
CA ALA A 109 -23.07 26.37 -5.57
C ALA A 109 -22.56 27.13 -4.35
N ALA A 110 -21.42 27.79 -4.51
CA ALA A 110 -20.96 28.86 -3.64
C ALA A 110 -21.95 30.04 -3.65
N LYS A 111 -22.25 30.61 -2.47
CA LYS A 111 -22.40 32.07 -2.27
C LYS A 111 -22.58 32.47 -0.79
N LYS A 112 -21.50 33.08 -0.29
CA LYS A 112 -21.32 34.21 0.65
C LYS A 112 -22.43 34.62 1.65
N ALA A 113 -21.94 34.85 2.87
CA ALA A 113 -22.51 35.47 4.07
C ALA A 113 -23.09 36.91 3.90
N PRO A 114 -23.70 37.46 4.97
CA PRO A 114 -22.97 38.51 5.71
C PRO A 114 -23.05 38.41 7.25
N ALA A 115 -22.15 39.16 7.88
CA ALA A 115 -21.68 39.10 9.26
C ALA A 115 -22.26 40.18 10.21
N LYS A 116 -22.07 40.00 11.53
CA LYS A 116 -21.67 40.96 12.62
C LYS A 116 -22.23 40.46 13.98
N LYS A 117 -21.62 40.56 15.18
CA LYS A 117 -20.33 40.98 15.79
C LYS A 117 -20.44 40.58 17.30
N ALA A 118 -19.53 39.75 17.86
CA ALA A 118 -18.48 40.04 18.90
C ALA A 118 -18.97 40.37 20.35
N PRO A 119 -18.15 40.27 21.43
CA PRO A 119 -16.87 39.55 21.72
C PRO A 119 -16.99 38.62 22.98
N VAL A 120 -16.01 37.80 23.41
CA VAL A 120 -15.08 38.12 24.54
C VAL A 120 -14.24 36.86 24.92
N LYS A 121 -12.93 37.10 25.17
CA LYS A 121 -11.90 36.40 25.99
C LYS A 121 -11.33 35.02 25.62
N LYS A 122 -10.02 35.07 25.30
CA LYS A 122 -8.98 34.02 25.47
C LYS A 122 -8.81 33.69 26.98
N PRO A 123 -8.40 32.48 27.37
CA PRO A 123 -6.97 32.17 27.41
C PRO A 123 -6.59 30.75 26.92
N ALA A 124 -5.28 30.56 26.75
CA ALA A 124 -4.61 29.42 26.16
C ALA A 124 -4.84 28.06 26.87
N ALA A 125 -4.92 26.99 26.08
CA ALA A 125 -4.65 25.62 26.54
C ALA A 125 -3.95 24.81 25.42
N LYS A 126 -2.74 24.35 25.76
CA LYS A 126 -1.89 23.27 25.20
C LYS A 126 -2.52 22.36 24.12
N PRO A 127 -1.80 22.05 23.02
CA PRO A 127 -2.15 20.93 22.15
C PRO A 127 -2.04 19.60 22.92
N ALA A 128 -3.15 18.86 22.98
CA ALA A 128 -3.17 17.48 23.44
C ALA A 128 -2.40 16.60 22.44
N ALA A 129 -1.33 15.97 22.93
CA ALA A 129 -0.57 14.97 22.21
C ALA A 129 -1.46 13.78 21.85
N LYS A 130 -1.58 13.47 20.55
CA LYS A 130 -2.07 12.18 20.07
C LYS A 130 -0.86 11.27 19.83
N PRO A 131 -0.86 9.99 20.26
CA PRO A 131 0.36 9.20 20.36
C PRO A 131 1.03 8.99 19.01
N ALA A 132 2.33 9.29 18.97
CA ALA A 132 3.21 8.95 17.87
C ALA A 132 3.16 7.45 17.58
N ALA A 133 2.88 7.10 16.32
CA ALA A 133 3.06 5.76 15.80
C ALA A 133 4.52 5.33 16.01
N LYS A 134 4.72 4.29 16.82
CA LYS A 134 6.03 3.72 17.13
C LYS A 134 6.76 3.36 15.83
N LYS A 135 7.95 3.94 15.65
CA LYS A 135 9.04 3.38 14.85
C LYS A 135 9.16 1.89 15.16
N LYS A 136 8.98 1.01 14.17
CA LYS A 136 9.39 -0.39 14.27
C LYS A 136 10.91 -0.44 14.08
N ALA A 137 11.60 -0.77 15.17
CA ALA A 137 12.96 -1.27 15.20
C ALA A 137 13.08 -2.58 14.36
N PRO A 138 14.29 -3.01 13.98
CA PRO A 138 14.49 -4.11 13.04
C PRO A 138 13.89 -5.39 13.58
N ALA A 139 12.98 -6.00 12.81
CA ALA A 139 12.34 -7.24 13.21
C ALA A 139 13.36 -8.38 13.20
N ALA A 140 13.49 -9.02 14.35
CA ALA A 140 14.07 -10.33 14.58
C ALA A 140 13.57 -11.37 13.53
N PRO A 141 14.28 -12.48 13.29
CA PRO A 141 14.10 -13.32 12.11
C PRO A 141 12.65 -13.78 12.03
N LYS A 142 11.99 -13.40 10.93
CA LYS A 142 10.60 -13.75 10.65
C LYS A 142 10.49 -15.27 10.73
N LYS A 143 9.64 -15.77 11.62
CA LYS A 143 9.07 -17.10 11.48
C LYS A 143 8.60 -17.21 10.03
N LEU A 144 9.02 -18.24 9.32
CA LEU A 144 8.57 -18.53 7.95
C LEU A 144 7.03 -18.43 7.95
N ASP A 145 6.51 -17.40 7.29
CA ASP A 145 5.08 -17.23 7.13
C ASP A 145 4.60 -18.33 6.20
N LYS A 146 4.14 -19.44 6.78
CA LYS A 146 3.65 -20.63 6.05
C LYS A 146 2.49 -20.32 5.11
N GLY A 147 1.84 -19.16 5.27
CA GLY A 147 0.81 -18.65 4.35
C GLY A 147 1.33 -17.75 3.21
N ASN A 148 2.64 -17.49 3.16
CA ASN A 148 3.25 -16.64 2.15
C ASN A 148 3.86 -17.46 1.01
N LEU A 149 3.02 -17.81 0.04
CA LEU A 149 3.40 -18.61 -1.11
C LEU A 149 4.49 -17.97 -1.98
N THR A 150 4.74 -16.66 -1.86
CA THR A 150 5.85 -16.00 -2.57
C THR A 150 7.22 -16.32 -2.00
N LEU A 151 7.29 -16.99 -0.83
CA LEU A 151 8.54 -17.49 -0.26
C LEU A 151 9.05 -18.70 -1.04
N VAL A 152 8.15 -19.47 -1.65
CA VAL A 152 8.51 -20.54 -2.59
C VAL A 152 9.06 -19.87 -3.85
N LYS A 153 10.31 -20.17 -4.17
CA LYS A 153 10.96 -19.58 -5.34
C LYS A 153 10.27 -20.10 -6.62
N GLY A 154 10.24 -19.24 -7.64
CA GLY A 154 9.39 -19.43 -8.82
C GLY A 154 7.90 -19.07 -8.65
N ILE A 155 7.35 -18.95 -7.43
CA ILE A 155 5.98 -18.45 -7.22
C ILE A 155 5.99 -16.92 -7.15
N GLY A 156 5.77 -16.28 -8.30
CA GLY A 156 5.62 -14.83 -8.39
C GLY A 156 4.33 -14.31 -7.74
N PRO A 157 4.23 -12.98 -7.49
CA PRO A 157 3.06 -12.38 -6.83
C PRO A 157 1.73 -12.63 -7.58
N ALA A 158 1.78 -12.72 -8.91
CA ALA A 158 0.61 -13.08 -9.72
C ALA A 158 0.18 -14.54 -9.52
N THR A 159 1.15 -15.47 -9.47
CA THR A 159 0.88 -16.90 -9.23
C THR A 159 0.42 -17.13 -7.79
N ALA A 160 1.05 -16.48 -6.81
CA ALA A 160 0.61 -16.53 -5.41
C ALA A 160 -0.82 -16.01 -5.24
N LYS A 161 -1.21 -14.95 -5.96
CA LYS A 161 -2.59 -14.45 -5.94
C LYS A 161 -3.57 -15.47 -6.53
N LYS A 162 -3.24 -16.05 -7.70
CA LYS A 162 -4.08 -17.08 -8.33
C LYS A 162 -4.14 -18.38 -7.53
N MET A 163 -3.08 -18.75 -6.83
CA MET A 163 -3.06 -19.90 -5.92
C MET A 163 -3.95 -19.66 -4.70
N LYS A 164 -3.89 -18.46 -4.11
CA LYS A 164 -4.79 -18.05 -3.02
C LYS A 164 -6.26 -18.02 -3.46
N GLU A 165 -6.54 -17.52 -4.66
CA GLU A 165 -7.88 -17.53 -5.26
C GLU A 165 -8.36 -18.97 -5.56
N ALA A 166 -7.45 -19.88 -5.94
CA ALA A 166 -7.73 -21.30 -6.08
C ALA A 166 -7.85 -22.03 -4.72
N GLY A 167 -7.64 -21.33 -3.59
CA GLY A 167 -7.74 -21.89 -2.23
C GLY A 167 -6.46 -22.56 -1.72
N ILE A 168 -5.37 -22.56 -2.50
CA ILE A 168 -4.04 -22.93 -2.03
C ILE A 168 -3.49 -21.72 -1.29
N THR A 169 -3.51 -21.76 0.03
CA THR A 169 -3.14 -20.62 0.87
C THR A 169 -1.89 -20.87 1.70
N SER A 170 -1.38 -22.11 1.74
CA SER A 170 -0.22 -22.49 2.55
C SER A 170 0.89 -23.18 1.76
N ILE A 171 2.14 -22.94 2.17
CA ILE A 171 3.35 -23.58 1.66
C ILE A 171 3.26 -25.11 1.87
N ASP A 172 2.67 -25.56 2.98
CA ASP A 172 2.33 -26.97 3.26
C ASP A 172 1.51 -27.64 2.14
N GLN A 173 0.53 -26.92 1.60
CA GLN A 173 -0.35 -27.42 0.53
C GLN A 173 0.35 -27.49 -0.83
N ILE A 174 1.43 -26.72 -1.01
CA ILE A 174 2.26 -26.77 -2.23
C ILE A 174 3.31 -27.88 -2.11
N ALA A 175 3.84 -28.09 -0.90
CA ALA A 175 4.79 -29.16 -0.62
C ALA A 175 4.13 -30.55 -0.70
N ASN A 176 2.94 -30.71 -0.12
CA ASN A 176 2.14 -31.94 -0.16
C ASN A 176 0.75 -31.62 -0.72
N PRO A 177 0.60 -31.50 -2.05
CA PRO A 177 -0.67 -31.15 -2.66
C PRO A 177 -1.67 -32.30 -2.55
N SER A 178 -2.86 -32.01 -2.03
CA SER A 178 -4.02 -32.91 -2.08
C SER A 178 -4.50 -33.08 -3.52
N ALA A 179 -5.31 -34.10 -3.82
CA ALA A 179 -5.82 -34.37 -5.17
C ALA A 179 -6.49 -33.13 -5.81
N ALA A 180 -7.24 -32.36 -5.02
CA ALA A 180 -7.86 -31.11 -5.46
C ALA A 180 -6.84 -29.98 -5.73
N ASP A 181 -5.74 -29.94 -4.98
CA ASP A 181 -4.67 -28.96 -5.16
C ASP A 181 -3.79 -29.32 -6.36
N GLN A 182 -3.60 -30.60 -6.66
CA GLN A 182 -2.90 -31.06 -7.86
C GLN A 182 -3.61 -30.63 -9.14
N GLU A 183 -4.95 -30.69 -9.20
CA GLU A 183 -5.70 -30.19 -10.37
C GLU A 183 -5.54 -28.68 -10.56
N LYS A 184 -5.56 -27.93 -9.46
CA LYS A 184 -5.33 -26.48 -9.47
C LYS A 184 -3.89 -26.15 -9.86
N LEU A 185 -2.91 -26.90 -9.34
CA LEU A 185 -1.49 -26.77 -9.69
C LEU A 185 -1.22 -27.14 -11.15
N LYS A 186 -1.92 -28.12 -11.72
CA LYS A 186 -1.86 -28.45 -13.16
C LYS A 186 -2.29 -27.28 -14.04
N ALA A 187 -3.26 -26.46 -13.60
CA ALA A 187 -3.61 -25.22 -14.30
C ALA A 187 -2.45 -24.19 -14.30
N PHE A 188 -1.52 -24.29 -13.34
CA PHE A 188 -0.31 -23.49 -13.25
C PHE A 188 0.94 -24.16 -13.86
N SER A 189 0.82 -25.35 -14.47
CA SER A 189 1.94 -26.05 -15.14
C SER A 189 2.59 -25.21 -16.25
N LYS A 190 1.81 -24.32 -16.90
CA LYS A 190 2.30 -23.37 -17.92
C LYS A 190 3.16 -22.23 -17.34
N VAL A 191 3.19 -22.06 -16.01
CA VAL A 191 4.06 -21.08 -15.35
C VAL A 191 5.47 -21.66 -15.29
N LYS A 192 6.45 -20.90 -15.81
CA LYS A 192 7.86 -21.28 -15.75
C LYS A 192 8.29 -21.52 -14.30
N GLY A 193 8.77 -22.72 -14.01
CA GLY A 193 9.21 -23.13 -12.67
C GLY A 193 8.15 -23.83 -11.82
N SER A 194 6.97 -24.11 -12.35
CA SER A 194 5.89 -24.81 -11.62
C SER A 194 6.29 -26.18 -11.07
N ASP A 195 7.17 -26.89 -11.78
CA ASP A 195 7.75 -28.17 -11.34
C ASP A 195 8.62 -28.03 -10.07
N GLN A 196 9.18 -26.84 -9.83
CA GLN A 196 10.05 -26.57 -8.67
C GLN A 196 9.24 -26.10 -7.45
N PHE A 197 7.98 -25.71 -7.61
CA PHE A 197 7.17 -25.15 -6.52
C PHE A 197 7.01 -26.14 -5.37
N SER A 198 6.76 -27.42 -5.65
CA SER A 198 6.65 -28.44 -4.61
C SER A 198 7.99 -28.73 -3.94
N ALA A 199 9.09 -28.80 -4.71
CA ALA A 199 10.42 -29.06 -4.18
C ALA A 199 10.95 -27.92 -3.31
N GLU A 200 10.66 -26.66 -3.67
CA GLU A 200 11.05 -25.50 -2.89
C GLU A 200 10.13 -25.24 -1.71
N ALA A 201 8.82 -25.55 -1.83
CA ALA A 201 7.91 -25.55 -0.69
C ALA A 201 8.36 -26.56 0.38
N LYS A 202 8.80 -27.76 -0.02
CA LYS A 202 9.37 -28.76 0.90
C LYS A 202 10.66 -28.31 1.60
N LYS A 203 11.43 -27.39 1.01
CA LYS A 203 12.64 -26.81 1.65
C LYS A 203 12.31 -25.75 2.70
N LEU A 204 11.09 -25.22 2.68
CA LEU A 204 10.63 -24.13 3.54
C LEU A 204 9.74 -24.61 4.70
N LEU A 205 9.50 -25.92 4.77
CA LEU A 205 8.81 -26.62 5.85
C LEU A 205 9.81 -27.30 6.77
#